data_AF-A0A9D8A283-F1
#
_entry.id   AF-A0A9D8A283-F1
#
_cell.length_a   1.000
_cell.length_b   1.000
_cell.length_c   1.000
_cell.angle_alpha   90.00
_cell.angle_beta   90.00
_cell.angle_gamma   90.00
#
_symmetry.space_group_name_H-M   'P 1'
#
loop_
_entity.id
_entity.type
_entity.pdbx_description
1 polymer ?
#
loop_
_entity_poly.entity_id
_entity_poly.type
_entity_poly.pdbx_seq_one_letter_code
_entity_poly.pdbx_strand_id
1 'polypeptide(L)'
;MSLMPHKRQITLLKTNGFKAYFSTQFLGALNDNFFKNSLTLGIIYTLSTHSQNQNLLLINIAAALFILPFLIFSPIAGQLAQNTEKSTYIQRIKLVEIFIMMMGAVLYVYQQIYGLLFILFLMGTQSAFFGPVKYSILPLMLKPRDLYQANALVEAGTFIAILGGLFLSAFIFNIN
;
A
#
# COMPACT_ATOMS: atom_id res chain seq x y z
N MET A 1 6.96 -36.66 2.37
CA MET A 1 6.96 -35.38 1.62
C MET A 1 5.80 -35.40 0.64
N SER A 2 4.58 -35.05 1.07
CA SER A 2 3.40 -35.13 0.20
C SER A 2 3.28 -33.86 -0.63
N LEU A 3 3.35 -34.00 -1.95
CA LEU A 3 3.02 -32.95 -2.92
C LEU A 3 1.59 -32.45 -2.64
N MET A 4 1.44 -31.23 -2.11
CA MET A 4 0.14 -30.63 -1.87
C MET A 4 -0.51 -30.21 -3.20
N PRO A 5 -1.81 -30.49 -3.43
CA PRO A 5 -2.44 -30.23 -4.72
C PRO A 5 -2.71 -28.72 -4.90
N HIS A 6 -2.19 -28.17 -5.99
CA HIS A 6 -2.32 -26.76 -6.42
C HIS A 6 -3.78 -26.24 -6.44
N LYS A 7 -4.78 -27.14 -6.55
CA LYS A 7 -6.22 -26.82 -6.57
C LYS A 7 -6.74 -26.13 -5.30
N ARG A 8 -6.07 -26.25 -4.15
CA ARG A 8 -6.54 -25.64 -2.88
C ARG A 8 -6.32 -24.12 -2.79
N GLN A 9 -5.27 -23.58 -3.40
CA GLN A 9 -4.96 -22.15 -3.34
C GLN A 9 -6.03 -21.28 -4.03
N ILE A 10 -6.42 -21.63 -5.26
CA ILE A 10 -7.47 -20.91 -6.00
C ILE A 10 -8.83 -21.02 -5.30
N THR A 11 -9.04 -22.10 -4.53
CA THR A 11 -10.26 -22.30 -3.76
C THR A 11 -10.38 -21.31 -2.60
N LEU A 12 -9.26 -20.88 -1.99
CA LEU A 12 -9.27 -19.87 -0.91
C LEU A 12 -9.75 -18.50 -1.41
N LEU A 13 -9.36 -18.10 -2.63
CA LEU A 13 -9.82 -16.86 -3.30
C LEU A 13 -11.33 -16.84 -3.58
N LYS A 14 -12.01 -17.99 -3.51
CA LYS A 14 -13.47 -18.08 -3.65
C LYS A 14 -14.22 -17.85 -2.33
N THR A 15 -13.50 -17.78 -1.21
CA THR A 15 -14.11 -17.51 0.11
C THR A 15 -14.34 -16.02 0.24
N ASN A 16 -15.59 -15.59 0.46
CA ASN A 16 -15.97 -14.17 0.43
C ASN A 16 -15.13 -13.28 1.37
N GLY A 17 -14.79 -13.76 2.58
CA GLY A 17 -13.95 -13.02 3.53
C GLY A 17 -12.50 -12.84 3.07
N PHE A 18 -11.85 -13.93 2.65
CA PHE A 18 -10.46 -13.87 2.18
C PHE A 18 -10.32 -13.10 0.86
N LYS A 19 -11.28 -13.24 -0.05
CA LYS A 19 -11.30 -12.49 -1.31
C LYS A 19 -11.33 -10.98 -1.07
N ALA A 20 -12.23 -10.52 -0.21
CA ALA A 20 -12.35 -9.10 0.12
C ALA A 20 -11.05 -8.56 0.77
N TYR A 21 -10.49 -9.31 1.72
CA TYR A 21 -9.20 -8.98 2.33
C TYR A 21 -8.07 -8.91 1.30
N PHE A 22 -7.94 -9.94 0.45
CA PHE A 22 -6.92 -10.02 -0.58
C PHE A 22 -7.02 -8.86 -1.57
N SER A 23 -8.21 -8.55 -2.08
CA SER A 23 -8.43 -7.42 -2.98
C SER A 23 -8.10 -6.09 -2.33
N THR A 24 -8.46 -5.90 -1.06
CA THR A 24 -8.14 -4.67 -0.31
C THR A 24 -6.64 -4.49 -0.14
N GLN A 25 -5.92 -5.56 0.20
CA GLN A 25 -4.46 -5.56 0.34
C GLN A 25 -3.78 -5.33 -1.01
N PHE A 26 -4.24 -6.00 -2.07
CA PHE A 26 -3.71 -5.88 -3.42
C PHE A 26 -3.87 -4.44 -3.95
N LEU A 27 -5.08 -3.89 -3.87
CA LEU A 27 -5.36 -2.53 -4.33
C LEU A 27 -4.61 -1.48 -3.50
N GLY A 28 -4.49 -1.68 -2.19
CA GLY A 28 -3.68 -0.79 -1.34
C GLY A 28 -2.21 -0.80 -1.74
N ALA A 29 -1.60 -1.98 -1.90
CA ALA A 29 -0.21 -2.08 -2.34
C ALA A 29 0.00 -1.48 -3.74
N LEU A 30 -0.95 -1.67 -4.65
CA LEU A 30 -0.90 -1.07 -5.98
C LEU A 30 -0.98 0.45 -5.91
N ASN A 31 -1.91 0.99 -5.12
CA ASN A 31 -2.10 2.42 -4.90
C ASN A 31 -0.85 3.08 -4.32
N ASP A 32 -0.29 2.52 -3.25
CA ASP A 32 0.93 3.00 -2.60
C ASP A 32 2.08 3.14 -3.59
N ASN A 33 2.30 2.10 -4.40
CA ASN A 33 3.39 2.08 -5.36
C ASN A 33 3.09 2.95 -6.58
N PHE A 34 1.85 3.00 -7.04
CA PHE A 34 1.46 3.89 -8.11
C PHE A 34 1.68 5.36 -7.73
N PHE A 35 1.21 5.80 -6.57
CA PHE A 35 1.34 7.18 -6.12
C PHE A 35 2.80 7.58 -5.90
N LYS A 36 3.56 6.77 -5.15
CA LYS A 36 4.99 7.04 -4.88
C LYS A 36 5.80 7.14 -6.17
N ASN A 37 5.61 6.20 -7.10
CA ASN A 37 6.34 6.23 -8.37
C ASN A 37 5.89 7.38 -9.26
N SER A 38 4.60 7.73 -9.27
CA SER A 38 4.09 8.87 -10.06
C SER A 38 4.56 10.21 -9.52
N LEU A 39 4.73 10.34 -8.20
CA LEU A 39 5.36 11.51 -7.60
C LEU A 39 6.86 11.57 -7.96
N THR A 40 7.55 10.43 -7.93
CA THR A 40 8.97 10.34 -8.30
C THR A 40 9.21 10.77 -9.75
N LEU A 41 8.46 10.19 -10.69
CA LEU A 41 8.50 10.59 -12.10
C LEU A 41 8.05 12.03 -12.29
N GLY A 42 7.04 12.48 -11.55
CA GLY A 42 6.60 13.87 -11.55
C GLY A 42 7.72 14.83 -11.16
N ILE A 43 8.41 14.57 -10.06
CA ILE A 43 9.57 15.38 -9.63
C ILE A 43 10.66 15.42 -10.71
N ILE A 44 10.89 14.31 -11.44
CA ILE A 44 11.92 14.25 -12.47
C ILE A 44 11.52 15.05 -13.72
N TYR A 45 10.26 14.93 -14.16
CA TYR A 45 9.87 15.33 -15.51
C TYR A 45 8.95 16.55 -15.58
N THR A 46 8.04 16.75 -14.61
CA THR A 46 6.91 17.67 -14.79
C THR A 46 6.70 18.66 -13.63
N LEU A 47 7.02 18.26 -12.40
CA LEU A 47 6.70 19.02 -11.19
C LEU A 47 7.83 19.93 -10.73
N SER A 48 9.10 19.62 -11.05
CA SER A 48 10.25 20.34 -10.54
C SER A 48 11.05 21.03 -11.64
N THR A 49 11.30 22.32 -11.48
CA THR A 49 12.24 23.10 -12.31
C THR A 49 13.64 23.19 -11.68
N HIS A 50 13.88 22.41 -10.63
CA HIS A 50 15.14 22.44 -9.89
C HIS A 50 16.27 21.72 -10.63
N SER A 51 17.50 21.91 -10.14
CA SER A 51 18.67 21.15 -10.62
C SER A 51 18.49 19.64 -10.37
N GLN A 52 19.17 18.81 -11.18
CA GLN A 52 19.11 17.35 -11.05
C GLN A 52 19.47 16.86 -9.64
N ASN A 53 20.45 17.49 -8.99
CA ASN A 53 20.85 17.15 -7.61
C ASN A 53 19.74 17.41 -6.59
N GLN A 54 18.97 18.49 -6.76
CA GLN A 54 17.83 18.80 -5.89
C GLN A 54 16.67 17.84 -6.13
N ASN A 55 16.41 17.44 -7.38
CA ASN A 55 15.40 16.43 -7.69
C ASN A 55 15.74 15.09 -7.02
N LEU A 56 17.00 14.64 -7.08
CA LEU A 56 17.45 13.43 -6.39
C LEU A 56 17.24 13.52 -4.87
N LEU A 57 17.53 14.69 -4.28
CA LEU A 57 17.29 14.92 -2.85
C LEU A 57 15.80 14.82 -2.52
N LEU A 58 14.91 15.43 -3.31
CA LEU A 58 13.46 15.35 -3.10
C LEU A 58 12.92 13.93 -3.21
N ILE A 59 13.43 13.14 -4.15
CA ILE A 59 13.06 11.71 -4.32
C ILE A 59 13.49 10.89 -3.10
N ASN A 60 14.70 11.12 -2.59
CA ASN A 60 15.19 10.45 -1.39
C ASN A 60 14.36 10.85 -0.15
N ILE A 61 13.99 12.13 -0.03
CA ILE A 61 13.07 12.60 1.01
C ILE A 61 11.71 11.91 0.86
N ALA A 62 11.17 11.80 -0.35
CA ALA A 62 9.90 11.12 -0.60
C ALA A 62 9.96 9.66 -0.12
N ALA A 63 11.01 8.92 -0.49
CA ALA A 63 11.20 7.54 -0.03
C ALA A 63 11.27 7.45 1.50
N ALA A 64 12.01 8.36 2.15
CA ALA A 64 12.11 8.41 3.60
C ALA A 64 10.75 8.74 4.26
N LEU A 65 10.02 9.73 3.75
CA LEU A 65 8.70 10.13 4.27
C LEU A 65 7.65 9.02 4.15
N PHE A 66 7.78 8.14 3.15
CA PHE A 66 6.90 6.99 3.03
C PHE A 66 7.19 5.89 4.07
N ILE A 67 8.48 5.64 4.36
CA ILE A 67 8.91 4.52 5.22
C ILE A 67 8.94 4.92 6.70
N LEU A 68 9.37 6.14 7.01
CA LEU A 68 9.58 6.63 8.37
C LEU A 68 8.35 6.55 9.28
N PRO A 69 7.12 6.90 8.84
CA PRO A 69 5.94 6.74 9.67
C PRO A 69 5.67 5.29 10.05
N PHE A 70 5.95 4.35 9.14
CA PHE A 70 5.82 2.93 9.42
C PHE A 70 6.74 2.50 10.56
N LEU A 71 7.99 2.95 10.54
CA LEU A 71 8.97 2.67 11.60
C LEU A 71 8.51 3.19 12.97
N ILE A 72 7.95 4.39 13.01
CA ILE A 72 7.62 5.09 14.26
C ILE A 72 6.26 4.66 14.82
N PHE A 73 5.24 4.55 13.97
CA PHE A 73 3.86 4.33 14.41
C PHE A 73 3.43 2.87 14.46
N SER A 74 4.15 1.95 13.80
CA SER A 74 3.79 0.51 13.80
C SER A 74 3.67 -0.12 15.21
N PRO A 75 4.52 0.20 16.21
CA PRO A 75 4.33 -0.31 17.58
C PRO A 75 3.00 0.13 18.21
N ILE A 76 2.65 1.40 18.06
CA ILE A 76 1.41 1.99 18.58
C ILE A 76 0.20 1.37 17.86
N ALA A 77 0.29 1.26 16.54
CA ALA A 77 -0.71 0.60 15.72
C ALA A 77 -0.90 -0.88 16.12
N GLY A 78 0.19 -1.58 16.45
CA GLY A 78 0.15 -2.96 16.91
C GLY A 78 -0.61 -3.12 18.23
N GLN A 79 -0.41 -2.20 19.17
CA GLN A 79 -1.15 -2.18 20.42
C GLN A 79 -2.65 -1.90 20.19
N LEU A 80 -2.98 -0.87 19.39
CA LEU A 80 -4.36 -0.54 19.05
C LEU A 80 -5.08 -1.66 18.27
N ALA A 81 -4.33 -2.38 17.44
CA ALA A 81 -4.85 -3.51 16.72
C ALA A 81 -5.37 -4.61 17.65
N GLN A 82 -4.71 -4.89 18.79
CA GLN A 82 -5.00 -6.07 19.60
C GLN A 82 -6.45 -6.14 20.12
N ASN A 83 -7.01 -5.02 20.58
CA ASN A 83 -8.31 -5.00 21.27
C ASN A 83 -9.45 -4.43 20.41
N THR A 84 -9.25 -4.33 19.09
CA THR A 84 -10.23 -3.75 18.17
C THR A 84 -10.83 -4.81 17.25
N GLU A 85 -12.10 -4.61 16.88
CA GLU A 85 -12.74 -5.39 15.83
C GLU A 85 -12.05 -5.11 14.50
N LYS A 86 -11.40 -6.12 13.94
CA LYS A 86 -10.42 -5.98 12.85
C LYS A 86 -11.07 -5.49 11.57
N SER A 87 -12.27 -5.94 11.25
CA SER A 87 -12.96 -5.58 10.01
C SER A 87 -13.28 -4.09 9.98
N THR A 88 -13.92 -3.56 11.02
CA THR A 88 -14.27 -2.15 11.20
C THR A 88 -13.02 -1.29 11.22
N TYR A 89 -11.97 -1.74 11.90
CA TYR A 89 -10.70 -1.02 11.95
C TYR A 89 -10.05 -0.91 10.57
N ILE A 90 -9.99 -2.00 9.80
CA ILE A 90 -9.50 -2.00 8.41
C ILE A 90 -10.34 -1.06 7.55
N GLN A 91 -11.67 -1.13 7.63
CA GLN A 91 -12.57 -0.29 6.84
C GLN A 91 -12.34 1.20 7.12
N ARG A 92 -12.20 1.60 8.39
CA ARG A 92 -11.90 2.99 8.77
C ARG A 92 -10.58 3.47 8.20
N ILE A 93 -9.53 2.65 8.31
CA ILE A 93 -8.22 2.93 7.72
C ILE A 93 -8.32 3.14 6.20
N LYS A 94 -9.08 2.29 5.51
CA LYS A 94 -9.24 2.37 4.05
C LYS A 94 -10.09 3.55 3.62
N LEU A 95 -11.07 3.97 4.42
CA LEU A 95 -11.79 5.22 4.20
C LEU A 95 -10.87 6.44 4.33
N VAL A 96 -10.00 6.45 5.34
CA VAL A 96 -8.97 7.48 5.50
C VAL A 96 -8.01 7.50 4.32
N GLU A 97 -7.58 6.34 3.82
CA GLU A 97 -6.75 6.24 2.61
C GLU A 97 -7.42 6.90 1.40
N ILE A 98 -8.72 6.64 1.16
CA ILE A 98 -9.45 7.27 0.06
C ILE A 98 -9.45 8.81 0.20
N PHE A 99 -9.67 9.33 1.40
CA PHE A 99 -9.61 10.78 1.65
C PHE A 99 -8.22 11.37 1.39
N ILE A 100 -7.17 10.70 1.86
CA ILE A 100 -5.77 11.09 1.60
C ILE A 100 -5.49 11.09 0.10
N MET A 101 -5.97 10.08 -0.64
CA MET A 101 -5.78 9.98 -2.09
C MET A 101 -6.54 11.05 -2.87
N MET A 102 -7.76 11.42 -2.44
CA MET A 102 -8.49 12.54 -3.05
C MET A 102 -7.72 13.86 -2.88
N MET A 103 -7.18 14.13 -1.69
CA MET A 103 -6.31 15.29 -1.45
C MET A 103 -5.04 15.22 -2.30
N GLY A 104 -4.42 14.04 -2.40
CA GLY A 104 -3.27 13.79 -3.27
C GLY A 104 -3.53 14.11 -4.73
N ALA A 105 -4.67 13.65 -5.27
CA ALA A 105 -5.07 13.94 -6.64
C ALA A 105 -5.23 15.45 -6.90
N VAL A 106 -5.89 16.17 -5.98
CA VAL A 106 -6.02 17.64 -6.06
C VAL A 106 -4.65 18.32 -6.05
N LEU A 107 -3.79 17.97 -5.11
CA LEU A 107 -2.44 18.56 -5.02
C LEU A 107 -1.57 18.24 -6.23
N TYR A 108 -1.79 17.08 -6.87
CA TYR A 108 -1.09 16.69 -8.08
C TYR A 108 -1.49 17.58 -9.27
N VAL A 109 -2.80 17.84 -9.43
CA VAL A 109 -3.31 18.74 -10.48
C VAL A 109 -2.75 20.15 -10.32
N TYR A 110 -2.66 20.66 -9.09
CA TYR A 110 -2.07 21.97 -8.79
C TYR A 110 -0.54 21.97 -8.69
N GLN A 111 0.12 20.83 -9.00
CA GLN A 111 1.57 20.67 -9.02
C GLN A 111 2.27 21.06 -7.70
N GLN A 112 1.62 20.82 -6.56
CA GLN A 112 2.11 21.22 -5.23
C GLN A 112 3.04 20.15 -4.63
N ILE A 113 4.33 20.17 -4.99
CA ILE A 113 5.31 19.15 -4.57
C ILE A 113 5.34 18.93 -3.06
N TYR A 114 5.45 20.00 -2.26
CA TYR A 114 5.53 19.87 -0.80
C TYR A 114 4.24 19.29 -0.21
N GLY A 115 3.09 19.64 -0.78
CA GLY A 115 1.81 19.02 -0.43
C GLY A 115 1.80 17.53 -0.74
N LEU A 116 2.30 17.12 -1.91
CA LEU A 116 2.39 15.71 -2.31
C LEU A 116 3.35 14.91 -1.43
N LEU A 117 4.46 15.52 -0.99
CA LEU A 117 5.37 14.92 0.00
C LEU A 117 4.68 14.72 1.36
N PHE A 118 3.85 15.67 1.77
CA PHE A 118 3.03 15.51 2.98
C PHE A 118 1.98 14.41 2.82
N ILE A 119 1.31 14.31 1.67
CA ILE A 119 0.40 13.19 1.36
C ILE A 119 1.14 11.85 1.43
N LEU A 120 2.37 11.78 0.93
CA LEU A 120 3.17 10.56 0.98
C LEU A 120 3.50 10.15 2.43
N PHE A 121 3.77 11.12 3.30
CA PHE A 121 3.90 10.88 4.74
C PHE A 121 2.59 10.37 5.38
N LEU A 122 1.45 10.94 5.02
CA LEU A 122 0.14 10.48 5.52
C LEU A 122 -0.18 9.06 5.03
N MET A 123 0.16 8.74 3.78
CA MET A 123 0.06 7.38 3.25
C MET A 123 0.93 6.39 4.05
N GLY A 124 2.20 6.73 4.28
CA GLY A 124 3.09 5.93 5.13
C GLY A 124 2.51 5.71 6.53
N THR A 125 1.91 6.76 7.09
CA THR A 125 1.26 6.71 8.41
C THR A 125 0.07 5.76 8.40
N GLN A 126 -0.85 5.91 7.45
CA GLN A 126 -2.01 5.03 7.31
C GLN A 126 -1.60 3.56 7.08
N SER A 127 -0.58 3.30 6.27
CA SER A 127 -0.01 1.97 6.05
C SER A 127 0.63 1.38 7.32
N ALA A 128 1.20 2.23 8.20
CA ALA A 128 1.66 1.82 9.53
C ALA A 128 0.53 1.27 10.40
N PHE A 129 -0.64 1.92 10.36
CA PHE A 129 -1.82 1.47 11.11
C PHE A 129 -2.46 0.21 10.53
N PHE A 130 -2.36 0.01 9.22
CA PHE A 130 -2.89 -1.16 8.53
C PHE A 130 -2.03 -2.42 8.72
N GLY A 131 -0.70 -2.25 8.76
CA GLY A 131 0.30 -3.31 8.79
C GLY A 131 0.07 -4.39 9.86
N PRO A 132 -0.05 -4.05 11.15
CA PRO A 132 -0.28 -5.04 12.21
C PRO A 132 -1.63 -5.77 12.08
N VAL A 133 -2.68 -5.04 11.65
CA VAL A 133 -4.03 -5.60 11.57
C VAL A 133 -4.16 -6.61 10.45
N LYS A 134 -3.52 -6.37 9.30
CA LYS A 134 -3.57 -7.28 8.15
C LYS A 134 -3.05 -8.68 8.49
N TYR A 135 -2.03 -8.81 9.34
CA TYR A 135 -1.53 -10.12 9.76
C TYR A 135 -2.41 -10.75 10.85
N SER A 136 -3.02 -9.94 11.72
CA SER A 136 -3.88 -10.43 12.79
C SER A 136 -5.25 -10.93 12.32
N ILE A 137 -5.72 -10.50 11.14
CA ILE A 137 -7.05 -10.88 10.64
C ILE A 137 -7.07 -12.24 9.92
N LEU A 138 -5.96 -12.66 9.29
CA LEU A 138 -5.88 -13.95 8.60
C LEU A 138 -6.17 -15.15 9.53
N PRO A 139 -5.55 -15.26 10.72
CA PRO A 139 -5.83 -16.36 11.66
C PRO A 139 -7.28 -16.42 12.13
N LEU A 140 -8.02 -15.30 12.09
CA LEU A 140 -9.43 -15.23 12.48
C LEU A 140 -10.36 -15.73 11.37
N MET A 141 -9.94 -15.61 10.11
CA MET A 141 -10.76 -15.96 8.93
C MET A 141 -10.49 -17.38 8.42
N LEU A 142 -9.32 -17.94 8.71
CA LEU A 142 -8.83 -19.16 8.07
C LEU A 142 -8.39 -20.21 9.08
N LYS A 143 -8.51 -21.48 8.69
CA LYS A 143 -8.00 -22.59 9.49
C LYS A 143 -6.47 -22.56 9.49
N PRO A 144 -5.79 -23.00 10.57
CA PRO A 144 -4.32 -22.97 10.66
C PRO A 144 -3.59 -23.61 9.47
N ARG A 145 -4.13 -24.72 8.95
CA ARG A 145 -3.61 -25.44 7.77
C ARG A 145 -3.64 -24.64 6.47
N ASP A 146 -4.49 -23.61 6.38
CA ASP A 146 -4.72 -22.80 5.20
C ASP A 146 -3.94 -21.47 5.26
N LEU A 147 -3.40 -21.09 6.44
CA LEU A 147 -2.67 -19.83 6.65
C LEU A 147 -1.39 -19.72 5.81
N TYR A 148 -0.63 -20.79 5.69
CA TYR A 148 0.59 -20.80 4.88
C TYR A 148 0.29 -20.48 3.40
N GLN A 149 -0.76 -21.10 2.84
CA GLN A 149 -1.17 -20.88 1.46
C GLN A 149 -1.74 -19.46 1.26
N ALA A 150 -2.51 -18.97 2.23
CA ALA A 150 -3.06 -17.62 2.21
C ALA A 150 -1.95 -16.56 2.27
N ASN A 151 -0.95 -16.73 3.12
CA ASN A 151 0.22 -15.85 3.17
C ASN A 151 0.99 -15.86 1.85
N ALA A 152 1.24 -17.04 1.26
CA ALA A 152 1.91 -17.14 -0.03
C ALA A 152 1.15 -16.39 -1.14
N LEU A 153 -0.18 -16.52 -1.18
CA LEU A 153 -1.01 -15.77 -2.12
C LEU A 153 -0.93 -14.26 -1.88
N VAL A 154 -1.04 -13.82 -0.63
CA VAL A 154 -1.01 -12.40 -0.25
C VAL A 154 0.32 -11.75 -0.60
N GLU A 155 1.45 -12.42 -0.32
CA GLU A 155 2.78 -11.91 -0.66
C GLU A 155 2.99 -11.87 -2.17
N ALA A 156 2.61 -12.93 -2.91
CA ALA A 156 2.68 -12.93 -4.37
C ALA A 156 1.80 -11.83 -4.99
N GLY A 157 0.58 -11.66 -4.49
CA GLY A 157 -0.33 -10.59 -4.92
C GLY A 157 0.23 -9.21 -4.61
N THR A 158 0.84 -9.01 -3.44
CA THR A 158 1.50 -7.75 -3.06
C THR A 158 2.67 -7.45 -3.98
N PHE A 159 3.48 -8.44 -4.33
CA PHE A 159 4.59 -8.27 -5.28
C PHE A 159 4.08 -7.87 -6.68
N ILE A 160 3.03 -8.53 -7.17
CA ILE A 160 2.38 -8.16 -8.44
C ILE A 160 1.81 -6.74 -8.37
N ALA A 161 1.19 -6.36 -7.25
CA ALA A 161 0.65 -5.03 -7.05
C ALA A 161 1.73 -3.94 -7.06
N ILE A 162 2.86 -4.17 -6.40
CA ILE A 162 4.03 -3.27 -6.41
C ILE A 162 4.52 -3.04 -7.83
N LEU A 163 4.77 -4.13 -8.58
CA LEU A 163 5.20 -4.05 -9.97
C LEU A 163 4.15 -3.39 -10.86
N GLY A 164 2.88 -3.74 -10.68
CA GLY A 164 1.77 -3.15 -11.41
C GLY A 164 1.66 -1.65 -11.20
N GLY A 165 1.82 -1.17 -9.96
CA GLY A 165 1.83 0.27 -9.64
C GLY A 165 3.01 0.99 -10.28
N LEU A 166 4.21 0.38 -10.29
CA LEU A 166 5.38 0.91 -10.99
C LEU A 166 5.14 1.03 -12.50
N PHE A 167 4.67 -0.03 -13.14
CA PHE A 167 4.41 -0.03 -14.59
C PHE A 167 3.30 0.92 -14.97
N LEU A 168 2.20 0.96 -14.21
CA LEU A 168 1.09 1.87 -14.47
C LEU A 168 1.54 3.34 -14.38
N SER A 169 2.38 3.66 -13.38
CA SER A 169 2.97 4.99 -13.24
C SER A 169 3.81 5.37 -14.46
N ALA A 170 4.74 4.51 -14.87
CA ALA A 170 5.59 4.75 -16.03
C ALA A 170 4.78 4.86 -17.33
N PHE A 171 3.75 4.02 -17.51
CA PHE A 171 2.88 4.03 -18.67
C PHE A 171 2.11 5.35 -18.82
N ILE A 172 1.53 5.86 -17.73
CA ILE A 172 0.81 7.16 -17.75
C ILE A 172 1.77 8.30 -18.11
N PHE A 173 2.98 8.28 -17.58
CA PHE A 173 4.00 9.30 -17.89
C PHE A 173 4.58 9.19 -19.30
N ASN A 174 4.51 8.03 -19.93
CA ASN A 174 4.99 7.87 -21.30
C ASN A 174 3.96 8.38 -22.34
N ILE A 175 2.68 8.38 -21.98
CA ILE A 175 1.58 8.78 -22.88
C ILE A 175 1.24 10.27 -22.75
N ASN A 176 1.53 10.88 -21.59
CA ASN A 176 1.47 12.33 -21.39
C ASN A 176 2.74 13.02 -21.92
#